data_AF-A0ABD6AJR0-F1
#
_entry.id   AF-A0ABD6AJR0-F1
#
_cell.length_a   1.000
_cell.length_b   1.000
_cell.length_c   1.000
_cell.angle_alpha   90.00
_cell.angle_beta   90.00
_cell.angle_gamma   90.00
#
_symmetry.space_group_name_H-M   'P 1'
#
loop_
_entity.id
_entity.type
_entity.pdbx_description
1 polymer ?
#
loop_
_entity_poly.entity_id
_entity_poly.type
_entity_poly.pdbx_seq_one_letter_code
_entity_poly.pdbx_strand_id
1 'polypeptide(L)'
;MREDELATRVVDHYAAARDDPEVRLEEPYDADGRRGVVDAYVRLRTPERVDHVIELKADAAVRRATGANEVLRQYRRMERYFHADDRHALRPKLGRTEPGARYLLLFAPTPTCVHHVATHRSLYGSVDVAARVEDVPAVRTVAFLTGLDGDPADLGMASVNGDAPFGSEAFLDAVPPESRLAESLRGVDDDLVEFP
;
A
#
# COMPACT_ATOMS: atom_id res chain seq x y z
N MET A 1 -0.37 16.79 2.77
CA MET A 1 -1.25 15.74 3.32
C MET A 1 -0.48 15.01 4.40
N ARG A 2 -1.13 14.73 5.52
CA ARG A 2 -0.54 14.01 6.66
C ARG A 2 -0.94 12.53 6.65
N GLU A 3 -0.26 11.72 7.44
CA GLU A 3 -0.47 10.27 7.49
C GLU A 3 -1.81 9.90 8.14
N ASP A 4 -2.25 10.65 9.16
CA ASP A 4 -3.57 10.54 9.78
C ASP A 4 -4.72 10.87 8.82
N GLU A 5 -4.53 11.88 7.96
CA GLU A 5 -5.46 12.20 6.88
C GLU A 5 -5.59 11.03 5.88
N LEU A 6 -4.47 10.38 5.51
CA LEU A 6 -4.49 9.21 4.64
C LEU A 6 -5.17 8.02 5.30
N ALA A 7 -4.86 7.74 6.57
CA ALA A 7 -5.47 6.66 7.32
C ALA A 7 -6.99 6.83 7.38
N THR A 8 -7.46 8.05 7.64
CA THR A 8 -8.89 8.39 7.62
C THR A 8 -9.52 8.07 6.26
N ARG A 9 -8.88 8.50 5.15
CA ARG A 9 -9.39 8.22 3.79
C ARG A 9 -9.44 6.72 3.46
N VAL A 10 -8.46 5.94 3.93
CA VAL A 10 -8.47 4.49 3.77
C VAL A 10 -9.60 3.84 4.57
N VAL A 11 -9.82 4.28 5.82
CA VAL A 11 -10.95 3.80 6.64
C VAL A 11 -12.28 4.09 5.96
N ASP A 12 -12.49 5.34 5.53
CA ASP A 12 -13.70 5.77 4.85
C ASP A 12 -13.95 4.94 3.58
N HIS A 13 -12.90 4.64 2.81
CA HIS A 13 -13.01 3.79 1.63
C HIS A 13 -13.56 2.41 1.97
N TYR A 14 -12.94 1.71 2.93
CA TYR A 14 -13.41 0.36 3.26
C TYR A 14 -14.83 0.37 3.81
N ALA A 15 -15.18 1.37 4.62
CA ALA A 15 -16.55 1.53 5.13
C ALA A 15 -17.58 1.80 4.03
N ALA A 16 -17.21 2.51 2.96
CA ALA A 16 -18.08 2.82 1.83
C ALA A 16 -18.15 1.69 0.79
N ALA A 17 -17.04 0.99 0.54
CA ALA A 17 -16.89 0.06 -0.58
C ALA A 17 -17.10 -1.42 -0.21
N ARG A 18 -17.15 -1.76 1.09
CA ARG A 18 -17.22 -3.16 1.55
C ARG A 18 -18.31 -3.35 2.60
N ASP A 19 -18.93 -4.52 2.56
CA ASP A 19 -19.89 -4.93 3.58
C ASP A 19 -19.16 -5.41 4.84
N ASP A 20 -19.49 -4.81 5.99
CA ASP A 20 -19.00 -5.19 7.34
C ASP A 20 -17.46 -5.42 7.43
N PRO A 21 -16.62 -4.44 7.02
CA PRO A 21 -15.18 -4.57 7.17
C PRO A 21 -14.79 -4.42 8.65
N GLU A 22 -13.88 -5.28 9.12
CA GLU A 22 -13.23 -5.07 10.41
C GLU A 22 -11.99 -4.19 10.21
N VAL A 23 -12.07 -2.92 10.62
CA VAL A 23 -11.01 -1.92 10.44
C VAL A 23 -10.38 -1.56 11.77
N ARG A 24 -9.05 -1.53 11.84
CA ARG A 24 -8.27 -1.12 13.01
C ARG A 24 -7.09 -0.24 12.59
N LEU A 25 -6.93 0.90 13.25
CA LEU A 25 -5.78 1.79 13.06
C LEU A 25 -4.70 1.47 14.09
N GLU A 26 -3.44 1.68 13.71
CA GLU A 26 -2.29 1.44 14.58
C GLU A 26 -2.29 0.01 15.20
N GLU A 27 -2.73 -0.99 14.43
CA GLU A 27 -2.88 -2.36 14.95
C GLU A 27 -1.48 -2.97 15.23
N PRO A 28 -1.23 -3.40 16.47
CA PRO A 28 0.06 -3.94 16.83
C PRO A 28 0.30 -5.32 16.22
N TYR A 29 1.55 -5.57 15.84
CA TYR A 29 1.96 -6.86 15.28
C TYR A 29 1.77 -7.99 16.30
N ASP A 30 2.02 -7.70 17.59
CA ASP A 30 1.92 -8.66 18.70
C ASP A 30 1.15 -8.07 19.90
N ALA A 31 0.77 -8.92 20.84
CA ALA A 31 -0.06 -8.52 21.98
C ALA A 31 0.59 -7.41 22.84
N ASP A 32 1.92 -7.37 22.86
CA ASP A 32 2.69 -6.41 23.63
C ASP A 32 2.98 -5.10 22.87
N GLY A 33 2.66 -5.02 21.57
CA GLY A 33 3.01 -3.88 20.70
C GLY A 33 4.51 -3.64 20.53
N ARG A 34 5.37 -4.57 20.94
CA ARG A 34 6.83 -4.39 21.01
C ARG A 34 7.49 -4.50 19.64
N ARG A 35 6.86 -5.23 18.72
CA ARG A 35 7.42 -5.48 17.38
C ARG A 35 7.08 -4.39 16.37
N GLY A 36 6.11 -3.53 16.65
CA GLY A 36 5.64 -2.46 15.79
C GLY A 36 4.12 -2.47 15.64
N VAL A 37 3.61 -1.49 14.91
CA VAL A 37 2.21 -1.34 14.54
C VAL A 37 2.11 -1.13 13.03
N VAL A 38 0.97 -1.48 12.44
CA VAL A 38 0.64 -1.10 11.07
C VAL A 38 -0.25 0.13 11.11
N ASP A 39 -0.16 0.99 10.10
CA ASP A 39 -0.97 2.22 10.08
C ASP A 39 -2.46 1.90 9.98
N ALA A 40 -2.81 0.91 9.15
CA ALA A 40 -4.15 0.36 9.09
C ALA A 40 -4.17 -1.15 8.84
N TYR A 41 -5.14 -1.80 9.46
CA TYR A 41 -5.46 -3.20 9.26
C TYR A 41 -6.94 -3.34 8.92
N VAL A 42 -7.23 -4.06 7.83
CA VAL A 42 -8.61 -4.30 7.40
C VAL A 42 -8.84 -5.77 7.08
N ARG A 43 -9.82 -6.38 7.74
CA ARG A 43 -10.26 -7.75 7.42
C ARG A 43 -11.59 -7.71 6.69
N LEU A 44 -11.57 -8.21 5.46
CA LEU A 44 -12.76 -8.48 4.67
C LEU A 44 -13.18 -9.93 4.89
N ARG A 45 -14.49 -10.21 4.88
CA ARG A 45 -15.05 -11.57 5.07
C ARG A 45 -15.71 -12.14 3.82
N THR A 46 -16.15 -11.28 2.91
CA THR A 46 -16.89 -11.63 1.69
C THR A 46 -16.12 -11.17 0.45
N PRO A 47 -16.00 -11.99 -0.61
CA PRO A 47 -16.49 -13.37 -0.74
C PRO A 47 -15.67 -14.40 0.06
N GLU A 48 -14.42 -14.07 0.39
CA GLU A 48 -13.55 -14.88 1.26
C GLU A 48 -12.81 -13.98 2.24
N ARG A 49 -12.31 -14.56 3.35
CA ARG A 49 -11.50 -13.80 4.31
C ARG A 49 -10.18 -13.35 3.68
N VAL A 50 -9.96 -12.03 3.65
CA VAL A 50 -8.70 -11.42 3.24
C VAL A 50 -8.30 -10.30 4.20
N ASP A 51 -7.09 -10.42 4.74
CA ASP A 51 -6.49 -9.44 5.64
C ASP A 51 -5.66 -8.43 4.80
N HIS A 52 -5.98 -7.14 4.88
CA HIS A 52 -5.23 -6.05 4.27
C HIS A 52 -4.39 -5.40 5.36
N VAL A 53 -3.07 -5.43 5.17
CA VAL A 53 -2.08 -4.99 6.15
C VAL A 53 -1.34 -3.81 5.51
N ILE A 54 -1.58 -2.61 6.03
CA ILE A 54 -1.35 -1.36 5.29
C ILE A 54 -0.33 -0.49 6.03
N GLU A 55 0.72 -0.12 5.30
CA GLU A 55 1.71 0.89 5.67
C GLU A 55 1.52 2.09 4.75
N LEU A 56 1.33 3.27 5.33
CA LEU A 56 1.13 4.55 4.66
C LEU A 56 2.42 5.37 4.70
N LYS A 57 2.64 6.15 3.64
CA LYS A 57 3.75 7.09 3.56
C LYS A 57 3.28 8.43 3.00
N ALA A 58 3.31 9.44 3.87
CA ALA A 58 3.12 10.85 3.50
C ALA A 58 4.47 11.61 3.45
N ASP A 59 4.43 12.88 3.06
CA ASP A 59 5.61 13.75 2.92
C ASP A 59 6.54 13.71 4.14
N ALA A 60 5.96 13.76 5.35
CA ALA A 60 6.73 13.76 6.58
C ALA A 60 7.50 12.45 6.78
N ALA A 61 6.88 11.30 6.48
CA ALA A 61 7.53 10.00 6.59
C ALA A 61 8.65 9.86 5.54
N VAL A 62 8.38 10.25 4.30
CA VAL A 62 9.36 10.21 3.20
C VAL A 62 10.56 11.11 3.49
N ARG A 63 10.34 12.36 3.94
CA ARG A 63 11.44 13.29 4.26
C ARG A 63 12.28 12.87 5.45
N ARG A 64 11.71 12.10 6.39
CA ARG A 64 12.44 11.56 7.54
C ARG A 64 13.21 10.30 7.23
N ALA A 65 12.80 9.56 6.19
CA ALA A 65 13.51 8.38 5.75
C ALA A 65 14.85 8.76 5.12
N THR A 66 15.89 8.01 5.44
CA THR A 66 17.22 8.12 4.83
C THR A 66 17.26 7.68 3.37
N GLY A 67 16.20 7.04 2.88
CA GLY A 67 16.03 6.59 1.50
C GLY A 67 15.03 5.43 1.38
N ALA A 68 14.87 4.87 0.19
CA ALA A 68 13.91 3.78 -0.05
C ALA A 68 14.18 2.53 0.78
N ASN A 69 15.45 2.21 1.06
CA ASN A 69 15.80 1.04 1.88
C ASN A 69 15.25 1.11 3.30
N GLU A 70 15.13 2.31 3.88
CA GLU A 70 14.53 2.48 5.19
C GLU A 70 13.02 2.23 5.17
N VAL A 71 12.33 2.79 4.18
CA VAL A 71 10.89 2.55 3.97
C VAL A 71 10.62 1.06 3.72
N LEU A 72 11.39 0.43 2.84
CA LEU A 72 11.27 -1.00 2.55
C LEU A 72 11.61 -1.84 3.79
N ARG A 73 12.57 -1.45 4.62
CA ARG A 73 12.88 -2.13 5.87
C ARG A 73 11.69 -2.11 6.84
N GLN A 74 10.98 -0.98 6.95
CA GLN A 74 9.75 -0.88 7.75
C GLN A 74 8.67 -1.80 7.18
N TYR A 75 8.41 -1.71 5.88
CA TYR A 75 7.44 -2.55 5.18
C TYR A 75 7.70 -4.06 5.34
N ARG A 76 8.96 -4.50 5.15
CA ARG A 76 9.35 -5.91 5.32
C ARG A 76 9.30 -6.39 6.77
N ARG A 77 9.46 -5.47 7.73
CA ARG A 77 9.31 -5.78 9.15
C ARG A 77 7.85 -6.09 9.49
N MET A 78 6.91 -5.27 9.00
CA MET A 78 5.47 -5.55 9.08
C MET A 78 5.16 -6.93 8.48
N GLU A 79 5.60 -7.19 7.24
CA GLU A 79 5.35 -8.46 6.55
C GLU A 79 5.77 -9.67 7.38
N ARG A 80 6.98 -9.61 7.94
CA ARG A 80 7.59 -10.70 8.71
C ARG A 80 6.86 -11.00 10.01
N TYR A 81 6.35 -9.97 10.68
CA TYR A 81 5.91 -10.11 12.08
C TYR A 81 4.41 -10.08 12.26
N PHE A 82 3.64 -9.44 11.37
CA PHE A 82 2.22 -9.23 11.58
C PHE A 82 1.44 -10.55 11.75
N HIS A 83 1.60 -11.50 10.83
CA HIS A 83 0.92 -12.81 10.91
C HIS A 83 1.69 -13.87 11.69
N ALA A 84 2.83 -13.53 12.30
CA ALA A 84 3.57 -14.44 13.18
C ALA A 84 2.93 -14.55 14.59
N ASP A 85 2.03 -13.63 14.93
CA ASP A 85 1.23 -13.66 16.16
C ASP A 85 -0.09 -14.40 15.92
N ASP A 86 -0.48 -15.26 16.86
CA ASP A 86 -1.67 -16.12 16.74
C ASP A 86 -2.97 -15.33 16.55
N ARG A 87 -3.05 -14.08 17.03
CA ARG A 87 -4.24 -13.21 16.86
C ARG A 87 -4.48 -12.86 15.40
N HIS A 88 -3.41 -12.84 14.61
CA HIS A 88 -3.41 -12.47 13.20
C HIS A 88 -3.24 -13.68 12.30
N ALA A 89 -3.01 -14.88 12.83
CA ALA A 89 -2.70 -16.08 12.05
C ALA A 89 -3.68 -16.30 10.87
N LEU A 90 -3.10 -16.54 9.70
CA LEU A 90 -3.83 -16.98 8.53
C LEU A 90 -3.95 -18.51 8.55
N ARG A 91 -5.11 -19.01 8.14
CA ARG A 91 -5.35 -20.46 8.05
C ARG A 91 -5.46 -20.87 6.57
N PRO A 92 -4.77 -21.94 6.15
CA PRO A 92 -5.00 -22.55 4.84
C PRO A 92 -6.47 -22.94 4.68
N LYS A 93 -7.00 -22.79 3.47
CA LYS A 93 -8.36 -23.17 3.09
C LYS A 93 -8.30 -23.85 1.73
N LEU A 94 -8.85 -25.06 1.63
CA LEU A 94 -8.94 -25.77 0.36
C LEU A 94 -9.83 -24.99 -0.61
N GLY A 95 -9.40 -24.87 -1.87
CA GLY A 95 -10.16 -24.16 -2.90
C GLY A 95 -10.22 -22.64 -2.72
N ARG A 96 -9.35 -22.05 -1.88
CA ARG A 96 -9.20 -20.59 -1.76
C ARG A 96 -8.89 -19.98 -3.14
N THR A 97 -9.66 -18.97 -3.52
CA THR A 97 -9.50 -18.26 -4.81
C THR A 97 -8.87 -16.88 -4.62
N GLU A 98 -8.96 -16.31 -3.42
CA GLU A 98 -8.37 -15.01 -3.07
C GLU A 98 -7.11 -15.19 -2.21
N PRO A 99 -6.14 -14.26 -2.22
CA PRO A 99 -5.05 -14.30 -1.26
C PRO A 99 -5.58 -14.22 0.17
N GLY A 100 -4.90 -14.86 1.13
CA GLY A 100 -5.24 -14.70 2.54
C GLY A 100 -4.84 -13.34 3.10
N ALA A 101 -3.81 -12.71 2.52
CA ALA A 101 -3.41 -11.36 2.88
C ALA A 101 -2.94 -10.53 1.69
N ARG A 102 -3.13 -9.21 1.82
CA ARG A 102 -2.58 -8.18 0.94
C ARG A 102 -1.74 -7.22 1.79
N TYR A 103 -0.44 -7.17 1.53
CA TYR A 103 0.50 -6.26 2.18
C TYR A 103 0.69 -5.03 1.32
N LEU A 104 0.20 -3.88 1.79
CA LEU A 104 0.15 -2.64 1.01
C LEU A 104 1.16 -1.63 1.57
N LEU A 105 2.06 -1.15 0.72
CA LEU A 105 2.87 0.04 0.96
C LEU A 105 2.33 1.17 0.07
N LEU A 106 1.63 2.12 0.69
CA LEU A 106 0.84 3.11 -0.02
C LEU A 106 1.41 4.51 0.20
N PHE A 107 1.78 5.16 -0.90
CA PHE A 107 2.30 6.52 -0.90
C PHE A 107 1.17 7.53 -1.18
N ALA A 108 1.24 8.66 -0.50
CA ALA A 108 0.43 9.82 -0.84
C ALA A 108 0.76 10.29 -2.28
N PRO A 109 -0.23 10.74 -3.07
CA PRO A 109 0.00 11.32 -4.39
C PRO A 109 0.43 12.77 -4.26
N THR A 110 1.60 13.00 -3.66
CA THR A 110 2.20 14.33 -3.50
C THR A 110 3.50 14.41 -4.30
N PRO A 111 3.96 15.61 -4.70
CA PRO A 111 5.23 15.76 -5.41
C PRO A 111 6.43 15.18 -4.65
N THR A 112 6.43 15.31 -3.30
CA THR A 112 7.50 14.76 -2.46
C THR A 112 7.54 13.22 -2.55
N CYS A 113 6.39 12.56 -2.46
CA CYS A 113 6.33 11.10 -2.52
C CYS A 113 6.60 10.59 -3.94
N VAL A 114 6.06 11.26 -4.97
CA VAL A 114 6.31 10.91 -6.38
C VAL A 114 7.79 11.02 -6.71
N HIS A 115 8.44 12.14 -6.37
CA HIS A 115 9.88 12.32 -6.58
C HIS A 115 10.69 11.21 -5.88
N HIS A 116 10.35 10.89 -4.63
CA HIS A 116 11.04 9.84 -3.88
C HIS A 116 10.92 8.47 -4.53
N VAL A 117 9.72 8.07 -4.96
CA VAL A 117 9.54 6.78 -5.65
C VAL A 117 10.22 6.79 -7.00
N ALA A 118 10.09 7.87 -7.79
CA ALA A 118 10.74 8.01 -9.09
C ALA A 118 12.27 7.86 -9.00
N THR A 119 12.88 8.50 -7.98
CA THR A 119 14.31 8.41 -7.68
C THR A 119 14.74 6.97 -7.33
N HIS A 120 13.86 6.20 -6.69
CA HIS A 120 14.15 4.84 -6.21
C HIS A 120 13.34 3.74 -6.92
N ARG A 121 12.88 4.01 -8.15
CA ARG A 121 11.89 3.19 -8.87
C ARG A 121 12.31 1.73 -9.01
N SER A 122 13.60 1.46 -9.26
CA SER A 122 14.12 0.08 -9.38
C SER A 122 14.02 -0.70 -8.07
N LEU A 123 14.14 -0.04 -6.91
CA LEU A 123 14.01 -0.70 -5.60
C LEU A 123 12.55 -1.02 -5.28
N TYR A 124 11.64 -0.10 -5.57
CA TYR A 124 10.21 -0.33 -5.35
C TYR A 124 9.62 -1.33 -6.35
N GLY A 125 10.00 -1.22 -7.63
CA GLY A 125 9.56 -2.11 -8.70
C GLY A 125 10.11 -3.54 -8.60
N SER A 126 11.22 -3.75 -7.89
CA SER A 126 11.78 -5.10 -7.65
C SER A 126 11.12 -5.85 -6.48
N VAL A 127 10.09 -5.27 -5.84
CA VAL A 127 9.31 -5.98 -4.82
C VAL A 127 8.41 -7.03 -5.48
N ASP A 128 8.75 -8.31 -5.29
CA ASP A 128 7.93 -9.43 -5.78
C ASP A 128 6.47 -9.32 -5.32
N VAL A 129 5.55 -9.26 -6.29
CA VAL A 129 4.10 -9.21 -6.07
C VAL A 129 3.62 -10.45 -5.33
N ALA A 130 4.07 -11.63 -5.75
CA ALA A 130 3.69 -12.89 -5.14
C ALA A 130 4.37 -13.08 -3.77
N ALA A 131 3.58 -13.36 -2.75
CA ALA A 131 4.03 -13.63 -1.39
C ALA A 131 3.31 -14.85 -0.81
N ARG A 132 3.80 -15.31 0.34
CA ARG A 132 3.17 -16.37 1.11
C ARG A 132 3.38 -16.12 2.60
N VAL A 133 2.36 -16.47 3.38
CA VAL A 133 2.45 -16.62 4.83
C VAL A 133 2.24 -18.09 5.10
N GLU A 134 3.31 -18.80 5.43
CA GLU A 134 3.30 -20.27 5.46
C GLU A 134 2.76 -20.84 4.13
N ASP A 135 1.64 -21.56 4.17
CA ASP A 135 0.97 -22.15 3.02
C ASP A 135 -0.15 -21.29 2.42
N VAL A 136 -0.37 -20.09 2.96
CA VAL A 136 -1.44 -19.19 2.52
C VAL A 136 -0.88 -18.18 1.49
N PRO A 137 -1.43 -18.11 0.27
CA PRO A 137 -1.04 -17.11 -0.71
C PRO A 137 -1.26 -15.69 -0.18
N ALA A 138 -0.32 -14.80 -0.47
CA ALA A 138 -0.41 -13.38 -0.17
C ALA A 138 0.06 -12.55 -1.36
N VAL A 139 -0.28 -11.26 -1.35
CA VAL A 139 0.11 -10.31 -2.40
C VAL A 139 0.80 -9.11 -1.77
N ARG A 140 1.85 -8.60 -2.41
CA ARG A 140 2.52 -7.36 -2.06
C ARG A 140 2.23 -6.30 -3.11
N THR A 141 1.84 -5.12 -2.65
CA THR A 141 1.59 -3.99 -3.52
C THR A 141 2.31 -2.77 -2.97
N VAL A 142 3.16 -2.18 -3.81
CA VAL A 142 3.68 -0.83 -3.64
C VAL A 142 2.90 0.06 -4.60
N ALA A 143 2.27 1.12 -4.11
CA ALA A 143 1.39 1.94 -4.95
C ALA A 143 1.28 3.39 -4.48
N PHE A 144 0.83 4.25 -5.39
CA PHE A 144 0.26 5.56 -5.05
C PHE A 144 -1.24 5.46 -4.86
N LEU A 145 -1.78 6.18 -3.89
CA LEU A 145 -3.23 6.35 -3.74
C LEU A 145 -3.80 7.28 -4.81
N THR A 146 -4.99 6.97 -5.31
CA THR A 146 -5.76 7.80 -6.25
C THR A 146 -7.18 8.03 -5.69
N GLY A 147 -7.89 9.04 -6.19
CA GLY A 147 -9.29 9.29 -5.77
C GLY A 147 -9.46 9.92 -4.38
N LEU A 148 -8.37 10.41 -3.75
CA LEU A 148 -8.40 10.92 -2.36
C LEU A 148 -9.35 12.11 -2.10
N ASP A 149 -9.71 12.87 -3.13
CA ASP A 149 -10.61 14.02 -3.01
C ASP A 149 -12.07 13.72 -3.36
N GLY A 150 -12.32 12.53 -3.90
CA GLY A 150 -13.63 12.14 -4.42
C GLY A 150 -14.49 11.39 -3.41
N ASP A 151 -15.43 10.62 -3.95
CA ASP A 151 -16.21 9.66 -3.18
C ASP A 151 -15.27 8.63 -2.53
N PRO A 152 -15.38 8.34 -1.23
CA PRO A 152 -14.58 7.30 -0.59
C PRO A 152 -14.63 5.93 -1.30
N ALA A 153 -15.75 5.59 -1.94
CA ALA A 153 -15.88 4.34 -2.70
C ALA A 153 -14.92 4.28 -3.92
N ASP A 154 -14.51 5.44 -4.45
CA ASP A 154 -13.66 5.57 -5.63
C ASP A 154 -12.14 5.61 -5.29
N LEU A 155 -11.76 5.45 -4.01
CA LEU A 155 -10.36 5.36 -3.64
C LEU A 155 -9.69 4.19 -4.37
N GLY A 156 -8.63 4.50 -5.10
CA GLY A 156 -7.89 3.55 -5.92
C GLY A 156 -6.40 3.54 -5.62
N MET A 157 -5.68 2.71 -6.37
CA MET A 157 -4.24 2.54 -6.25
C MET A 157 -3.61 2.41 -7.64
N ALA A 158 -2.55 3.18 -7.92
CA ALA A 158 -1.69 3.00 -9.08
C ALA A 158 -0.42 2.24 -8.67
N SER A 159 -0.31 0.98 -9.07
CA SER A 159 0.77 0.09 -8.62
C SER A 159 2.11 0.40 -9.27
N VAL A 160 3.16 0.46 -8.46
CA VAL A 160 4.56 0.71 -8.84
C VAL A 160 5.30 -0.60 -9.15
N ASN A 161 4.92 -1.70 -8.49
CA ASN A 161 5.49 -3.04 -8.66
C ASN A 161 4.54 -3.99 -9.43
N GLY A 162 3.55 -3.43 -10.14
CA GLY A 162 2.61 -4.20 -10.96
C GLY A 162 3.14 -4.46 -12.37
N ASP A 163 2.27 -4.98 -13.24
CA ASP A 163 2.61 -5.33 -14.62
C ASP A 163 2.96 -4.12 -15.50
N ALA A 164 2.43 -2.94 -15.17
CA ALA A 164 2.78 -1.67 -15.78
C ALA A 164 3.88 -0.99 -14.95
N PRO A 165 5.14 -0.95 -15.43
CA PRO A 165 6.23 -0.33 -14.68
C PRO A 165 5.96 1.15 -14.43
N PHE A 166 6.31 1.64 -13.24
CA PHE A 166 6.21 3.06 -12.91
C PHE A 166 6.97 3.93 -13.92
N GLY A 167 6.28 4.88 -14.56
CA GLY A 167 6.82 5.75 -15.59
C GLY A 167 6.58 5.27 -17.03
N SER A 168 6.09 4.04 -17.23
CA SER A 168 5.65 3.58 -18.55
C SER A 168 4.36 4.27 -19.00
N GLU A 169 4.13 4.33 -20.32
CA GLU A 169 2.88 4.83 -20.91
C GLU A 169 1.65 4.12 -20.29
N ALA A 170 1.70 2.80 -20.15
CA ALA A 170 0.63 2.02 -19.52
C ALA A 170 0.37 2.41 -18.05
N PHE A 171 1.41 2.80 -17.31
CA PHE A 171 1.24 3.32 -15.95
C PHE A 171 0.58 4.69 -15.97
N LEU A 172 1.03 5.59 -16.86
CA LEU A 172 0.49 6.94 -16.99
C LEU A 172 -0.99 6.92 -17.42
N ASP A 173 -1.36 6.05 -18.35
CA ASP A 173 -2.73 5.85 -18.81
C ASP A 173 -3.66 5.31 -17.70
N ALA A 174 -3.12 4.56 -16.75
CA ALA A 174 -3.87 4.05 -15.60
C ALA A 174 -4.10 5.13 -14.52
N VAL A 175 -3.37 6.25 -14.56
CA VAL A 175 -3.54 7.36 -13.61
C VAL A 175 -4.70 8.26 -14.05
N PRO A 176 -5.72 8.51 -13.21
CA PRO A 176 -6.82 9.40 -13.59
C PRO A 176 -6.30 10.82 -13.91
N PRO A 177 -6.61 11.39 -15.11
CA PRO A 177 -5.95 12.61 -15.60
C PRO A 177 -6.10 13.87 -14.73
N GLU A 178 -7.19 13.96 -13.98
CA GLU A 178 -7.52 15.09 -13.09
C GLU A 178 -7.18 14.80 -11.62
N SER A 179 -6.50 13.69 -11.33
CA SER A 179 -6.11 13.34 -9.96
C SER A 179 -4.90 14.13 -9.47
N ARG A 180 -4.77 14.23 -8.14
CA ARG A 180 -3.54 14.71 -7.48
C ARG A 180 -2.28 13.97 -7.93
N LEU A 181 -2.41 12.68 -8.28
CA LEU A 181 -1.28 11.89 -8.74
C LEU A 181 -0.83 12.35 -10.13
N ALA A 182 -1.77 12.57 -11.06
CA ALA A 182 -1.46 13.13 -12.37
C ALA A 182 -0.80 14.51 -12.26
N GLU A 183 -1.31 15.39 -11.39
CA GLU A 183 -0.69 16.68 -11.12
C GLU A 183 0.74 16.54 -10.56
N SER A 184 0.93 15.65 -9.58
CA SER A 184 2.23 15.42 -8.96
C SER A 184 3.25 14.82 -9.93
N LEU A 185 2.82 13.94 -10.85
CA LEU A 185 3.68 13.37 -11.88
C LEU A 185 4.19 14.43 -12.85
N ARG A 186 3.33 15.36 -13.29
CA ARG A 186 3.73 16.49 -14.16
C ARG A 186 4.69 17.46 -13.46
N GLY A 187 4.69 17.50 -12.13
CA GLY A 187 5.54 18.36 -11.33
C GLY A 187 6.91 17.77 -11.00
N VAL A 188 7.16 16.51 -11.35
CA VAL A 188 8.46 15.86 -11.21
C VAL A 188 9.18 15.92 -12.57
N ASP A 189 10.49 16.13 -12.52
CA ASP A 189 11.34 16.21 -13.72
C ASP A 189 11.09 15.03 -14.67
N ASP A 190 10.85 15.32 -15.94
CA ASP A 190 10.50 14.31 -16.96
C ASP A 190 11.59 13.21 -17.02
N ASP A 191 12.86 13.58 -16.81
CA ASP A 191 14.01 12.66 -16.77
C ASP A 191 13.94 11.61 -15.64
N LEU A 192 13.10 11.83 -14.62
CA LEU A 192 12.89 10.90 -13.50
C LEU A 192 11.68 9.98 -13.71
N VAL A 193 10.74 10.38 -14.56
CA VAL A 193 9.49 9.66 -14.84
C VAL A 193 9.59 8.88 -16.16
N GLU A 194 10.35 9.37 -17.14
CA GLU A 194 10.63 8.67 -18.40
C GLU A 194 11.77 7.64 -18.24
N PHE A 195 11.68 6.53 -18.98
CA PHE A 195 12.78 5.56 -19.09
C PHE A 195 13.62 5.86 -20.35
N PRO A 196 14.97 5.79 -20.28
CA PRO A 196 15.79 5.69 -21.49
C PRO A 196 15.57 4.36 -22.23
#